data_AF-A0A1M7NC46-F1
#
_entry.id   AF-A0A1M7NC46-F1
#
_cell.length_a   1.000
_cell.length_b   1.000
_cell.length_c   1.000
_cell.angle_alpha   90.00
_cell.angle_beta   90.00
_cell.angle_gamma   90.00
#
_symmetry.space_group_name_H-M   'P 1'
#
loop_
_entity.id
_entity.type
_entity.pdbx_description
1 polymer ?
#
loop_
_entity_poly.entity_id
_entity_poly.type
_entity_poly.pdbx_seq_one_letter_code
_entity_poly.pdbx_strand_id
1 'polypeptide(L)' 'MKKVSVLLIVVGIIVTIGLIIYFRSVVNPVDSDSMTISRSGSQVSEWPLFVGIIFTFVGIVFYYVSHSEDKA' A
#
# COMPACT_ATOMS: atom_id res chain seq x y z
N MET A 1 -3.63 -15.32 15.92
CA MET A 1 -2.98 -14.94 14.64
C MET A 1 -4.00 -14.44 13.61
N LYS A 2 -5.03 -15.22 13.26
CA LYS A 2 -6.03 -14.89 12.21
C LYS A 2 -6.58 -13.46 12.22
N LYS A 3 -7.04 -12.95 13.37
CA LYS A 3 -7.60 -11.58 13.49
C LYS A 3 -6.58 -10.48 13.18
N VAL A 4 -5.33 -10.68 13.59
CA VAL A 4 -4.21 -9.74 13.33
C VAL A 4 -3.85 -9.77 11.85
N SER A 5 -3.83 -10.95 11.23
CA SER A 5 -3.57 -11.11 9.79
C SER A 5 -4.64 -10.43 8.94
N VAL A 6 -5.93 -10.60 9.28
CA VAL A 6 -7.03 -9.92 8.59
C VAL A 6 -6.92 -8.40 8.74
N LEU A 7 -6.57 -7.90 9.93
CA LEU A 7 -6.38 -6.46 10.15
C LEU A 7 -5.22 -5.91 9.29
N LEU A 8 -4.09 -6.63 9.20
CA LEU A 8 -2.97 -6.25 8.34
C LEU A 8 -3.34 -6.19 6.86
N ILE A 9 -4.17 -7.13 6.38
CA ILE A 9 -4.66 -7.12 4.99
C ILE A 9 -5.53 -5.87 4.75
N VAL A 10 -6.49 -5.60 5.63
CA VAL A 10 -7.41 -4.46 5.48
C VAL A 10 -6.64 -3.13 5.53
N VAL A 11 -5.72 -2.98 6.48
CA VAL A 11 -4.86 -1.79 6.57
C VAL A 11 -3.97 -1.65 5.33
N GLY A 12 -3.37 -2.73 4.86
CA GLY A 12 -2.56 -2.74 3.64
C GLY A 12 -3.35 -2.29 2.41
N ILE A 13 -4.59 -2.74 2.24
CA ILE A 13 -5.47 -2.34 1.14
C ILE A 13 -5.83 -0.85 1.24
N ILE A 14 -6.22 -0.37 2.43
CA ILE A 14 -6.59 1.04 2.64
C ILE A 14 -5.39 1.96 2.34
N VAL A 15 -4.20 1.59 2.83
CA VAL A 15 -2.96 2.34 2.59
C VAL A 15 -2.63 2.34 1.10
N THR A 16 -2.71 1.19 0.43
CA THR A 16 -2.48 1.10 -1.02
C THR A 16 -3.42 2.02 -1.80
N ILE A 17 -4.73 1.95 -1.55
CA ILE A 17 -5.73 2.78 -2.24
C ILE A 17 -5.51 4.27 -1.96
N GLY A 18 -5.28 4.63 -0.69
CA GLY A 18 -4.99 6.01 -0.30
C GLY A 18 -3.77 6.57 -1.02
N LEU A 19 -2.71 5.76 -1.16
CA LEU A 19 -1.49 6.15 -1.85
C LEU A 19 -1.66 6.22 -3.36
N ILE A 20 -2.46 5.34 -3.99
CA ILE A 20 -2.83 5.48 -5.42
C ILE A 20 -3.48 6.84 -5.67
N ILE A 21 -4.44 7.23 -4.82
CA ILE A 21 -5.17 8.50 -4.96
C ILE A 21 -4.23 9.67 -4.70
N TYR A 22 -3.39 9.59 -3.68
CA TYR A 22 -2.47 10.65 -3.27
C TYR A 22 -1.35 10.89 -4.29
N PHE A 23 -0.80 9.82 -4.85
CA PHE A 23 0.27 9.90 -5.85
C PHE A 23 -0.26 9.99 -7.28
N ARG A 24 -1.57 10.20 -7.51
CA ARG A 24 -2.11 10.32 -8.88
C ARG A 24 -1.37 11.39 -9.69
N SER A 25 -1.21 11.15 -10.99
CA SER A 25 -0.67 12.18 -11.89
C SER A 25 -1.58 13.41 -11.91
N VAL A 26 -0.97 14.59 -11.82
CA VAL A 26 -1.64 15.88 -12.02
C VAL A 26 -1.17 16.50 -13.32
N VAL A 27 -2.02 17.31 -13.95
CA VAL A 27 -1.72 17.97 -15.23
C VAL A 27 -0.73 19.13 -15.04
N ASN A 28 -0.78 19.81 -13.88
CA ASN A 28 0.08 20.93 -13.54
C ASN A 28 0.95 20.61 -12.32
N PRO A 29 2.28 20.51 -12.47
CA PRO A 29 3.20 20.25 -11.36
C PRO A 29 3.19 21.31 -10.25
N VAL A 30 2.65 22.51 -10.53
CA VAL A 30 2.54 23.62 -9.57
C VAL A 30 1.41 23.40 -8.55
N ASP A 31 0.41 22.58 -8.91
CA ASP A 31 -0.74 22.25 -8.06
C ASP A 31 -0.50 20.99 -7.20
N SER A 32 0.66 20.34 -7.37
CA SER A 32 1.05 19.16 -6.62
C SER A 32 1.99 19.47 -5.46
N ASP A 33 1.85 18.68 -4.38
CA ASP A 33 2.80 18.71 -3.29
C ASP A 33 4.18 18.25 -3.78
N SER A 34 5.23 19.00 -3.44
CA SER A 34 6.63 18.73 -3.81
C SER A 34 7.13 17.36 -3.37
N MET A 35 6.46 16.73 -2.40
CA MET A 35 6.75 15.35 -1.95
C MET A 35 6.26 14.27 -2.94
N THR A 36 5.31 14.61 -3.82
CA THR A 36 4.66 13.66 -4.75
C THR A 36 5.16 13.79 -6.18
N ILE A 37 5.53 14.99 -6.63
CA ILE A 37 5.84 15.28 -8.03
C ILE A 37 7.10 16.15 -8.13
N SER A 38 8.01 15.77 -9.02
CA SER A 38 9.24 16.49 -9.30
C SER A 38 8.95 17.75 -10.12
N ARG A 39 9.91 18.68 -10.18
CA ARG A 39 9.80 19.89 -11.02
C ARG A 39 9.57 19.60 -12.51
N SER A 40 9.88 18.39 -12.99
CA SER A 40 9.59 17.95 -14.36
C SER A 40 8.25 17.23 -14.52
N GLY A 41 7.41 17.18 -13.49
CA GLY A 41 6.11 16.51 -13.53
C GLY A 41 6.16 14.99 -13.33
N SER A 42 7.32 14.41 -13.05
CA SER A 42 7.48 12.97 -12.79
C SER A 42 7.26 12.65 -11.30
N GLN A 43 6.63 11.52 -10.99
CA GLN A 43 6.50 11.07 -9.60
C GLN A 43 7.89 10.83 -8.98
N VAL A 44 8.10 11.31 -7.75
CA VAL A 44 9.43 11.33 -7.10
C VAL A 44 9.81 9.95 -6.54
N SER A 45 8.83 9.09 -6.22
CA SER A 45 9.03 7.66 -5.94
C SER A 45 7.71 6.94 -5.63
N GLU A 46 7.47 5.80 -6.28
CA GLU A 46 6.34 4.89 -5.99
C GLU A 46 6.55 4.02 -4.73
N TRP A 47 7.64 4.24 -3.99
CA TRP A 47 7.98 3.48 -2.79
C TRP A 47 6.87 3.40 -1.73
N PRO A 48 6.04 4.43 -1.50
CA PRO A 48 4.91 4.30 -0.59
C PRO A 48 3.88 3.26 -1.08
N LEU A 49 3.60 3.23 -2.39
CA LEU A 49 2.72 2.22 -2.99
C LEU A 49 3.27 0.81 -2.78
N PHE A 50 4.57 0.65 -2.93
CA PHE A 50 5.28 -0.60 -2.65
C PHE A 50 5.10 -1.06 -1.20
N VAL A 51 5.14 -0.14 -0.22
CA VAL A 51 4.90 -0.46 1.20
C VAL A 51 3.49 -1.02 1.41
N GLY A 52 2.46 -0.38 0.83
CA GLY A 52 1.08 -0.88 0.92
C GLY A 52 0.91 -2.29 0.36
N ILE A 53 1.56 -2.57 -0.78
CA ILE A 53 1.56 -3.89 -1.42
C ILE A 53 2.25 -4.94 -0.52
N ILE A 54 3.42 -4.62 0.06
CA ILE A 54 4.12 -5.53 0.97
C ILE A 54 3.28 -5.84 2.21
N PHE A 55 2.66 -4.84 2.83
CA PHE A 55 1.81 -5.06 4.01
C PHE A 55 0.65 -6.00 3.71
N THR A 56 0.02 -5.83 2.55
CA THR A 56 -1.07 -6.69 2.09
C THR A 56 -0.58 -8.12 1.86
N PHE A 57 0.57 -8.28 1.17
CA PHE A 57 1.17 -9.58 0.90
C PHE A 57 1.54 -10.35 2.19
N VAL A 58 2.23 -9.69 3.13
CA VAL A 58 2.61 -10.31 4.42
C VAL A 58 1.37 -10.71 5.22
N GLY A 59 0.34 -9.85 5.23
CA GLY A 59 -0.94 -10.17 5.86
C GLY A 59 -1.60 -11.44 5.30
N ILE A 60 -1.58 -11.61 3.97
CA ILE A 60 -2.11 -12.81 3.29
C ILE A 60 -1.31 -14.05 3.67
N VAL A 61 0.03 -13.97 3.66
CA VAL A 61 0.89 -15.11 4.03
C VAL A 61 0.61 -15.56 5.46
N PHE A 62 0.56 -14.64 6.42
CA PHE A 62 0.23 -14.97 7.81
C PHE A 62 -1.18 -15.53 7.98
N TYR A 63 -2.14 -15.01 7.21
CA TYR A 63 -3.50 -15.54 7.23
C TYR A 63 -3.53 -17.00 6.74
N TYR A 64 -2.82 -17.30 5.65
CA TYR A 64 -2.73 -18.64 5.06
C TYR A 64 -2.05 -19.64 5.99
N VAL A 65 -0.91 -19.27 6.57
CA VAL A 65 -0.19 -20.13 7.54
C VAL A 65 -1.07 -20.43 8.74
N SER A 66 -1.69 -19.42 9.35
CA SER A 66 -2.56 -19.64 10.52
C SER A 66 -3.83 -20.43 10.20
N HIS A 67 -4.28 -20.46 8.95
CA HIS A 67 -5.39 -21.31 8.52
C HIS A 67 -4.98 -22.74 8.22
N SER A 68 -3.71 -22.97 7.90
CA SER A 68 -3.17 -24.30 7.62
C SER A 68 -2.83 -25.05 8.91
N GLU A 69 -2.35 -24.35 9.93
CA GLU A 69 -2.12 -24.91 11.27
C GLU A 69 -3.41 -25.38 11.94
N ASP A 70 -4.53 -24.65 11.79
CA ASP A 70 -5.83 -25.06 12.35
C ASP A 70 -6.44 -26.31 11.66
N LYS A 71 -5.85 -26.78 10.55
CA LYS A 71 -6.32 -27.96 9.79
C LYS A 71 -5.41 -29.19 9.94
N ALA A 72 -4.29 -29.06 10.64
CA ALA A 72 -3.36 -30.15 10.96
C ALA A 72 -3.66 -30.71 12.36
#